data_AF-A0A969CDJ9-F1
#
_entry.id   AF-A0A969CDJ9-F1
#
_cell.length_a   1.000
_cell.length_b   1.000
_cell.length_c   1.000
_cell.angle_alpha   90.00
_cell.angle_beta   90.00
_cell.angle_gamma   90.00
#
_symmetry.space_group_name_H-M   'P 1'
#
loop_
_entity.id
_entity.type
_entity.pdbx_description
1 polymer ?
#
loop_
_entity_poly.entity_id
_entity_poly.type
_entity_poly.pdbx_seq_one_letter_code
_entity_poly.pdbx_strand_id
1 'polypeptide(L)'
;MKLLSEEVDTIWNICLARYAEGKSKFNTEEQMLSYIYNKLGYGRSTGNAYFNRVWTSPLIYTATEADLKMDVWHLPAEKGYGIKRLFAQVANPNSDFWNLPVGEEFAKYVAGYVGIPKRNTPKTFLDMFDNRVSGIKRRLSKVTNSLIASAE
;
A
#
# COMPACT_ATOMS: atom_id res chain seq x y z
N MET A 1 -12.71 6.28 23.61
CA MET A 1 -11.56 6.47 22.70
C MET A 1 -10.71 7.72 23.03
N LYS A 2 -10.75 8.26 24.27
CA LYS A 2 -9.94 9.43 24.67
C LYS A 2 -8.50 9.06 25.07
N LEU A 3 -8.31 7.87 25.64
CA LEU A 3 -7.03 7.37 26.15
C LEU A 3 -5.90 7.34 25.09
N LEU A 4 -6.22 6.97 23.85
CA LEU A 4 -5.23 6.94 22.77
C LEU A 4 -4.78 8.36 22.38
N SER A 5 -5.73 9.29 22.25
CA SER A 5 -5.47 10.67 21.85
C SER A 5 -4.56 11.37 22.88
N GLU A 6 -4.86 11.20 24.17
CA GLU A 6 -4.07 11.79 25.26
C GLU A 6 -2.62 11.27 25.28
N GLU A 7 -2.44 9.97 25.00
CA GLU A 7 -1.10 9.37 24.89
C GLU A 7 -0.35 9.85 23.65
N VAL A 8 -1.02 10.03 22.52
CA VAL A 8 -0.40 10.58 21.30
C VAL A 8 0.17 11.98 21.58
N ASP A 9 -0.60 12.88 22.17
CA ASP A 9 -0.15 14.23 22.48
C ASP A 9 1.05 14.23 23.44
N THR A 10 1.00 13.36 24.44
CA THR A 10 2.07 13.19 25.43
C THR A 10 3.37 12.72 24.77
N ILE A 11 3.32 11.66 23.98
CA ILE A 11 4.50 11.09 23.31
C ILE A 11 5.02 12.01 22.20
N TRP A 12 4.13 12.74 21.52
CA TRP A 12 4.50 13.77 20.55
C TRP A 12 5.35 14.88 21.19
N ASN A 13 4.90 15.44 22.31
CA ASN A 13 5.65 16.48 23.03
C ASN A 13 7.02 15.97 23.52
N ILE A 14 7.10 14.72 23.97
CA ILE A 14 8.38 14.10 24.33
C ILE A 14 9.29 13.99 23.09
N CYS A 15 8.76 13.61 21.94
CA CYS A 15 9.55 13.53 20.70
C CYS A 15 10.07 14.90 20.26
N LEU A 16 9.28 15.97 20.42
CA LEU A 16 9.70 17.34 20.12
C LEU A 16 10.82 17.82 21.05
N ALA A 17 10.69 17.60 22.36
CA ALA A 17 11.73 17.96 23.32
C ALA A 17 13.04 17.21 23.04
N ARG A 18 12.96 15.91 22.76
CA ARG A 18 14.14 15.09 22.41
C ARG A 18 14.78 15.55 21.09
N TYR A 19 13.98 15.95 20.11
CA TYR A 19 14.49 16.51 18.86
C TYR A 19 15.26 17.82 19.10
N ALA A 20 14.72 18.74 19.91
CA ALA A 20 15.39 19.99 20.26
C ALA A 20 16.74 19.75 20.96
N GLU A 21 16.86 18.65 21.72
CA GLU A 21 18.08 18.26 22.41
C GLU A 21 19.04 17.37 21.58
N GLY A 22 18.72 17.12 20.30
CA GLY A 22 19.53 16.25 19.43
C GLY A 22 19.52 14.76 19.85
N LYS A 23 18.52 14.34 20.63
CA LYS A 23 18.38 12.96 21.13
C LYS A 23 17.52 12.11 20.19
N SER A 24 17.73 10.80 20.22
CA SER A 24 16.92 9.84 19.46
C SER A 24 15.45 9.94 19.83
N LYS A 25 14.55 9.95 18.85
CA LYS A 25 13.10 10.01 19.01
C LYS A 25 12.40 9.05 18.05
N PHE A 26 11.08 8.90 18.15
CA PHE A 26 10.32 8.22 17.09
C PHE A 26 10.31 9.06 15.82
N ASN A 27 10.76 8.46 14.72
CA ASN A 27 10.91 9.16 13.46
C ASN A 27 9.67 9.07 12.57
N THR A 28 8.84 8.06 12.79
CA THR A 28 7.60 7.84 12.04
C THR A 28 6.42 7.62 12.98
N GLU A 29 5.22 7.85 12.47
CA GLU A 29 3.96 7.67 13.20
C GLU A 29 3.80 6.22 13.67
N GLU A 30 4.20 5.25 12.85
CA GLU A 30 4.03 3.82 13.17
C GLU A 30 4.87 3.41 14.38
N GLN A 31 6.06 3.97 14.57
CA GLN A 31 6.90 3.71 15.73
C GLN A 31 6.26 4.25 17.02
N MET A 32 5.74 5.48 16.94
CA MET A 32 5.03 6.13 18.05
C MET A 32 3.77 5.35 18.42
N LEU A 33 2.92 5.03 17.44
CA LEU A 33 1.70 4.26 17.67
C LEU A 33 2.00 2.87 18.21
N SER A 34 3.03 2.18 17.69
CA SER A 34 3.44 0.86 18.22
C SER A 34 3.82 0.93 19.70
N TYR A 35 4.53 1.98 20.11
CA TYR A 35 4.87 2.21 21.51
C TYR A 35 3.62 2.48 22.35
N ILE A 36 2.73 3.38 21.91
CA ILE A 36 1.51 3.73 22.63
C ILE A 36 0.59 2.52 22.78
N TYR A 37 0.38 1.75 21.71
CA TYR A 37 -0.42 0.53 21.77
C TYR A 37 0.15 -0.49 22.75
N ASN A 38 1.47 -0.66 22.77
CA ASN A 38 2.12 -1.53 23.73
C ASN A 38 1.97 -1.02 25.17
N LYS A 39 2.18 0.29 25.40
CA LYS A 39 2.00 0.95 26.70
C LYS A 39 0.59 0.78 27.24
N LEU A 40 -0.42 0.89 26.37
CA LEU A 40 -1.84 0.75 26.72
C LEU A 40 -2.31 -0.72 26.80
N GLY A 41 -1.43 -1.69 26.59
CA GLY A 41 -1.76 -3.12 26.72
C GLY A 41 -2.55 -3.70 25.54
N TYR A 42 -2.59 -3.03 24.39
CA TYR A 42 -3.22 -3.60 23.20
C TYR A 42 -2.43 -4.82 22.71
N GLY A 43 -3.16 -5.89 22.39
CA GLY A 43 -2.59 -7.10 21.80
C GLY A 43 -1.93 -6.82 20.45
N ARG A 44 -0.86 -7.54 20.15
CA ARG A 44 -0.25 -7.52 18.82
C ARG A 44 -1.19 -8.21 17.83
N SER A 45 -1.16 -7.77 16.56
CA SER A 45 -1.86 -8.43 15.45
C SER A 45 -3.38 -8.47 15.54
N THR A 46 -4.00 -7.63 16.37
CA THR A 46 -5.47 -7.52 16.50
C THR A 46 -6.16 -7.13 15.19
N GLY A 47 -5.45 -6.43 14.29
CA GLY A 47 -5.95 -6.06 12.96
C GLY A 47 -5.97 -7.19 11.94
N ASN A 48 -5.21 -8.28 12.14
CA ASN A 48 -5.03 -9.34 11.13
C ASN A 48 -6.33 -10.11 10.82
N ALA A 49 -7.33 -10.01 11.70
CA ALA A 49 -8.65 -10.59 11.45
C ALA A 49 -9.46 -9.80 10.40
N TYR A 50 -9.14 -8.52 10.18
CA TYR A 50 -9.91 -7.60 9.34
C TYR A 50 -9.17 -7.24 8.04
N PHE A 51 -7.84 -7.19 8.08
CA PHE A 51 -7.01 -6.88 6.92
C PHE A 51 -5.68 -7.65 6.96
N ASN A 52 -5.18 -8.03 5.79
CA ASN A 52 -3.87 -8.67 5.63
C ASN A 52 -3.09 -8.03 4.50
N ARG A 53 -1.76 -8.10 4.59
CA ARG A 53 -0.85 -7.67 3.51
C ARG A 53 -0.79 -8.77 2.46
N VAL A 54 -1.52 -8.57 1.38
CA VAL A 54 -1.59 -9.52 0.27
C VAL A 54 -0.59 -9.09 -0.81
N TRP A 55 0.37 -9.96 -1.13
CA TRP A 55 1.35 -9.73 -2.17
C TRP A 55 0.92 -10.44 -3.45
N THR A 56 0.77 -9.67 -4.53
CA THR A 56 0.33 -10.19 -5.84
C THR A 56 1.34 -9.89 -6.97
N SER A 57 2.52 -9.35 -6.64
CA SER A 57 3.60 -8.96 -7.57
C SER A 57 4.31 -10.12 -8.27
N PRO A 58 4.79 -10.01 -9.52
CA PRO A 58 5.40 -11.14 -10.25
C PRO A 58 6.40 -12.01 -9.44
N LEU A 59 7.23 -11.39 -8.58
CA LEU A 59 8.23 -12.07 -7.74
C LEU A 59 7.66 -12.72 -6.46
N ILE A 60 6.64 -12.13 -5.84
CA ILE A 60 6.08 -12.57 -4.56
C ILE A 60 4.56 -12.68 -4.66
N TYR A 61 4.03 -13.85 -4.36
CA TYR A 61 2.60 -14.15 -4.38
C TYR A 61 2.15 -14.80 -3.06
N THR A 62 1.19 -14.20 -2.37
CA THR A 62 0.66 -14.71 -1.09
C THR A 62 -0.87 -14.70 -1.02
N ALA A 63 -1.57 -14.37 -2.11
CA ALA A 63 -3.02 -14.32 -2.10
C ALA A 63 -3.63 -15.73 -2.00
N THR A 64 -4.73 -15.80 -1.27
CA THR A 64 -5.47 -17.02 -0.95
C THR A 64 -6.98 -16.77 -1.11
N GLU A 65 -7.76 -17.86 -1.15
CA GLU A 65 -9.23 -17.78 -1.16
C GLU A 65 -9.78 -17.10 0.10
N ALA A 66 -9.07 -17.15 1.23
CA ALA A 66 -9.49 -16.49 2.46
C ALA A 66 -9.46 -14.96 2.35
N ASP A 67 -8.57 -14.41 1.52
CA ASP A 67 -8.46 -12.97 1.35
C ASP A 67 -9.72 -12.37 0.71
N LEU A 68 -10.47 -13.13 -0.10
CA LEU A 68 -11.77 -12.67 -0.66
C LEU A 68 -12.81 -12.32 0.41
N LYS A 69 -12.66 -12.85 1.62
CA LYS A 69 -13.59 -12.62 2.74
C LYS A 69 -13.16 -11.48 3.67
N MET A 70 -12.02 -10.84 3.40
CA MET A 70 -11.55 -9.71 4.20
C MET A 70 -12.27 -8.42 3.84
N ASP A 71 -12.52 -7.58 4.83
CA ASP A 71 -13.15 -6.27 4.64
C ASP A 71 -12.25 -5.32 3.84
N VAL A 72 -10.93 -5.45 4.02
CA VAL A 72 -9.94 -4.58 3.37
C VAL A 72 -8.75 -5.39 2.85
N TRP A 73 -8.50 -5.27 1.54
CA TRP A 73 -7.26 -5.78 0.92
C TRP A 73 -6.14 -4.76 1.03
N HIS A 74 -5.14 -5.04 1.85
CA HIS A 74 -3.92 -4.25 1.85
C HIS A 74 -2.96 -4.80 0.79
N LEU A 75 -2.77 -4.05 -0.31
CA LEU A 75 -2.06 -4.51 -1.51
C LEU A 75 -0.83 -3.63 -1.83
N PRO A 76 0.32 -3.85 -1.16
CA PRO A 76 1.48 -2.95 -1.28
C PRO A 76 2.01 -2.84 -2.71
N ALA A 77 2.14 -3.98 -3.40
CA ALA A 77 2.71 -4.02 -4.74
C ALA A 77 1.78 -3.44 -5.80
N GLU A 78 0.46 -3.57 -5.63
CA GLU A 78 -0.52 -3.22 -6.66
C GLU A 78 -0.62 -1.72 -6.93
N LYS A 79 -0.06 -0.89 -6.04
CA LYS A 79 0.12 0.55 -6.29
C LYS A 79 0.84 0.82 -7.62
N GLY A 80 1.78 -0.05 -8.00
CA GLY A 80 2.51 0.04 -9.28
C GLY A 80 1.83 -0.67 -10.45
N TYR A 81 0.74 -1.42 -10.20
CA TYR A 81 0.18 -2.38 -11.15
C TYR A 81 -1.36 -2.28 -11.26
N GLY A 82 -2.09 -3.19 -10.61
CA GLY A 82 -3.53 -3.34 -10.72
C GLY A 82 -4.31 -2.14 -10.21
N ILE A 83 -3.91 -1.53 -9.09
CA ILE A 83 -4.60 -0.35 -8.55
C ILE A 83 -4.43 0.84 -9.49
N LYS A 84 -3.25 1.02 -10.10
CA LYS A 84 -3.02 2.06 -11.11
C LYS A 84 -3.98 1.92 -12.30
N ARG A 85 -4.22 0.69 -12.77
CA ARG A 85 -5.15 0.42 -13.90
C ARG A 85 -6.62 0.51 -13.46
N LEU A 86 -6.95 0.04 -12.28
CA LEU A 86 -8.28 0.17 -11.69
C LEU A 86 -8.65 1.64 -11.47
N PHE A 87 -7.69 2.47 -11.06
CA PHE A 87 -7.91 3.91 -10.90
C PHE A 87 -8.34 4.59 -12.21
N ALA A 88 -7.84 4.15 -13.36
CA ALA A 88 -8.30 4.65 -14.66
C ALA A 88 -9.79 4.33 -14.91
N GLN A 89 -10.30 3.22 -14.37
CA GLN A 89 -11.72 2.87 -14.42
C GLN A 89 -12.51 3.78 -13.47
N VAL A 90 -12.03 3.98 -12.25
CA VAL A 90 -12.66 4.92 -11.29
C VAL A 90 -12.76 6.33 -11.88
N ALA A 91 -11.71 6.80 -12.57
CA ALA A 91 -11.68 8.13 -13.18
C ALA A 91 -12.64 8.29 -14.38
N ASN A 92 -13.12 7.18 -14.96
CA ASN A 92 -14.08 7.20 -16.06
C ASN A 92 -15.50 6.93 -15.52
N PRO A 93 -16.41 7.93 -15.50
CA PRO A 93 -17.77 7.76 -14.97
C PRO A 93 -18.60 6.69 -15.68
N ASN A 94 -18.26 6.37 -16.94
CA ASN A 94 -18.98 5.38 -17.74
C ASN A 94 -18.35 3.98 -17.65
N SER A 95 -17.39 3.75 -16.76
CA SER A 95 -16.72 2.45 -16.64
C SER A 95 -17.54 1.41 -15.89
N ASP A 96 -17.17 0.15 -16.06
CA ASP A 96 -17.73 -0.99 -15.31
C ASP A 96 -17.57 -0.82 -13.79
N PHE A 97 -16.61 -0.02 -13.33
CA PHE A 97 -16.44 0.26 -11.90
C PHE A 97 -17.70 0.92 -11.29
N TRP A 98 -18.37 1.80 -12.04
CA TRP A 98 -19.57 2.49 -11.57
C TRP A 98 -20.86 1.81 -11.99
N ASN A 99 -20.82 1.00 -13.05
CA ASN A 99 -22.00 0.38 -13.64
C ASN A 99 -22.28 -1.05 -13.13
N LEU A 100 -21.29 -1.74 -12.55
CA LEU A 100 -21.48 -3.08 -11.99
C LEU A 100 -22.20 -3.03 -10.63
N PRO A 101 -23.12 -3.98 -10.35
CA PRO A 101 -23.77 -4.06 -9.06
C PRO A 101 -22.76 -4.44 -7.96
N VAL A 102 -22.86 -3.76 -6.82
CA VAL A 102 -22.06 -4.08 -5.63
C VAL A 102 -22.41 -5.49 -5.14
N GLY A 103 -21.40 -6.32 -4.94
CA GLY A 103 -21.56 -7.72 -4.54
C GLY A 103 -20.45 -8.60 -5.13
N GLU A 104 -20.75 -9.88 -5.37
CA GLU A 104 -19.77 -10.82 -5.90
C GLU A 104 -19.23 -10.43 -7.28
N GLU A 105 -20.05 -9.84 -8.14
CA GLU A 105 -19.64 -9.44 -9.49
C GLU A 105 -18.61 -8.31 -9.45
N PHE A 106 -18.90 -7.26 -8.67
CA PHE A 106 -17.95 -6.19 -8.42
C PHE A 106 -16.67 -6.70 -7.74
N ALA A 107 -16.79 -7.59 -6.76
CA ALA A 107 -15.64 -8.20 -6.11
C ALA A 107 -14.76 -8.96 -7.11
N LYS A 108 -15.34 -9.80 -7.98
CA LYS A 108 -14.61 -10.52 -9.05
C LYS A 108 -13.96 -9.56 -10.05
N TYR A 109 -14.66 -8.50 -10.42
CA TYR A 109 -14.13 -7.44 -11.29
C TYR A 109 -12.87 -6.81 -10.69
N VAL A 110 -12.96 -6.27 -9.47
CA VAL A 110 -11.82 -5.65 -8.78
C VAL A 110 -10.70 -6.67 -8.55
N ALA A 111 -11.04 -7.88 -8.11
CA ALA A 111 -10.09 -8.95 -7.84
C ALA A 111 -9.28 -9.34 -9.08
N GLY A 112 -9.87 -9.25 -10.29
CA GLY A 112 -9.19 -9.47 -11.55
C GLY A 112 -8.05 -8.47 -11.84
N TYR A 113 -8.17 -7.22 -11.39
CA TYR A 113 -7.12 -6.21 -11.54
C TYR A 113 -5.94 -6.47 -10.60
N VAL A 114 -6.25 -6.88 -9.37
CA VAL A 114 -5.26 -7.04 -8.29
C VAL A 114 -4.74 -8.47 -8.14
N GLY A 115 -5.35 -9.44 -8.81
CA GLY A 115 -4.91 -10.84 -8.83
C GLY A 115 -5.24 -11.61 -7.56
N ILE A 116 -6.44 -11.42 -7.01
CA ILE A 116 -6.97 -12.18 -5.87
C ILE A 116 -8.10 -13.08 -6.38
N PRO A 117 -8.26 -14.31 -5.86
CA PRO A 117 -7.33 -15.05 -5.04
C PRO A 117 -6.21 -15.69 -5.87
N LYS A 118 -6.35 -15.70 -7.21
CA LYS A 118 -5.41 -16.28 -8.18
C LYS A 118 -5.02 -15.23 -9.22
N ARG A 119 -3.78 -15.30 -9.71
CA ARG A 119 -3.36 -14.52 -10.87
C ARG A 119 -4.11 -14.99 -12.10
N ASN A 120 -4.58 -14.04 -12.89
CA ASN A 120 -4.98 -14.30 -14.27
C ASN A 120 -3.81 -14.02 -15.22
N THR A 121 -3.86 -14.64 -16.39
CA THR A 121 -2.82 -14.48 -17.41
C THR A 121 -2.71 -13.04 -17.93
N PRO A 122 -3.80 -12.27 -18.17
CA PRO A 122 -3.68 -10.90 -18.67
C PRO A 122 -2.96 -9.97 -17.70
N LYS A 123 -3.27 -10.04 -16.40
CA LYS A 123 -2.58 -9.27 -15.37
C LYS A 123 -1.08 -9.52 -15.37
N THR A 124 -0.67 -10.78 -15.48
CA THR A 124 0.75 -11.15 -15.41
C THR A 124 1.56 -10.49 -16.54
N PHE A 125 1.01 -10.47 -17.76
CA PHE A 125 1.63 -9.77 -18.89
C PHE A 125 1.69 -8.26 -18.69
N LEU A 126 0.59 -7.65 -18.22
CA LEU A 126 0.54 -6.21 -17.96
C LEU A 126 1.55 -5.79 -16.87
N ASP A 127 1.65 -6.58 -15.80
CA ASP A 127 2.57 -6.29 -14.68
C ASP A 127 4.04 -6.43 -15.09
N MET A 128 4.36 -7.39 -15.97
CA MET A 128 5.69 -7.47 -16.58
C MET A 128 6.00 -6.26 -17.47
N PHE A 129 5.02 -5.78 -18.24
CA PHE A 129 5.19 -4.62 -19.09
C PHE A 129 5.39 -3.34 -18.27
N ASP A 130 4.55 -3.09 -17.25
CA ASP A 130 4.69 -1.97 -16.32
C ASP A 130 6.08 -1.96 -15.65
N ASN A 131 6.60 -3.13 -15.26
CA ASN A 131 7.96 -3.28 -14.73
C ASN A 131 9.04 -2.90 -15.73
N ARG A 132 8.93 -3.39 -16.97
CA ARG A 132 9.92 -3.13 -18.02
C ARG A 132 9.96 -1.65 -18.38
N VAL A 133 8.80 -1.01 -18.55
CA VAL A 133 8.70 0.43 -18.84
C VAL A 133 9.27 1.26 -17.69
N SER A 134 8.93 0.93 -16.45
CA SER A 134 9.45 1.64 -15.28
C SER A 134 10.98 1.50 -15.17
N GLY A 135 11.51 0.31 -15.46
CA GLY A 135 12.95 0.07 -15.53
C GLY A 135 13.65 0.90 -16.59
N ILE A 136 13.06 1.03 -17.79
CA ILE A 136 13.59 1.87 -18.88
C ILE A 136 13.55 3.35 -18.48
N LYS A 137 12.41 3.85 -17.98
CA LYS A 137 12.28 5.25 -17.52
C LYS A 137 13.33 5.61 -16.47
N ARG A 138 13.56 4.75 -15.48
CA ARG A 138 14.58 4.96 -14.45
C ARG A 138 16.01 4.96 -15.00
N ARG A 139 16.29 4.16 -16.03
CA ARG A 139 17.60 4.16 -16.71
C ARG A 139 17.80 5.46 -17.48
N LEU A 140 16.78 5.90 -18.23
CA LEU A 140 16.81 7.16 -18.97
C LEU A 140 16.99 8.35 -18.02
N SER A 141 16.24 8.42 -16.91
CA SER A 141 16.37 9.51 -15.94
C SER A 141 17.76 9.57 -15.30
N LYS A 142 18.40 8.42 -15.06
CA LYS A 142 19.79 8.39 -14.57
C LYS A 142 20.77 8.96 -15.59
N VAL A 143 20.63 8.63 -16.87
CA VAL A 143 21.48 9.15 -17.95
C VAL A 143 21.28 10.66 -18.11
N THR A 144 20.03 11.13 -18.09
CA THR A 144 19.72 12.57 -18.17
C THR A 144 20.33 13.33 -16.99
N ASN A 145 20.17 12.82 -15.76
CA ASN A 145 20.74 13.48 -14.57
C ASN A 145 22.28 13.45 -14.56
N SER A 146 22.92 12.39 -15.07
CA SER A 146 24.38 12.37 -15.20
C SER A 146 24.89 13.32 -16.28
N LEU A 147 24.13 13.53 -17.36
CA LEU A 147 24.51 14.49 -18.41
C LEU A 147 24.40 15.94 -17.92
N ILE A 148 23.38 16.24 -17.11
CA ILE A 148 23.21 17.57 -16.49
C ILE A 148 24.33 17.81 -15.46
N ALA A 149 24.64 16.83 -14.61
CA ALA A 149 25.69 16.96 -13.60
C ALA A 149 27.14 17.02 -14.16
N SER A 150 27.35 16.57 -15.41
CA SER A 150 28.65 16.69 -16.10
C SER A 150 28.77 17.95 -16.97
N ALA A 151 27.71 18.74 -17.08
CA ALA A 151 27.67 20.01 -17.82
C ALA A 151 27.76 21.24 -16.91
N GLU A 152 27.74 21.04 -15.59
CA GLU A 152 28.05 22.02 -14.52
C GLU A 152 29.49 21.84 -14.02
#